data_AF-A0A1F2R115-F1
#
_entry.id   AF-A0A1F2R115-F1
#
_cell.length_a   1.000
_cell.length_b   1.000
_cell.length_c   1.000
_cell.angle_alpha   90.00
_cell.angle_beta   90.00
_cell.angle_gamma   90.00
#
_symmetry.space_group_name_H-M   'P 1'
#
loop_
_entity.id
_entity.type
_entity.pdbx_description
1 polymer ?
#
loop_
_entity_poly.entity_id
_entity_poly.type
_entity_poly.pdbx_seq_one_letter_code
_entity_poly.pdbx_strand_id
1 'polypeptide(L)'
;MSPILVRPVREQLEHDRVIRLLQAKSRRRYEAGINPGGEQIAGVGRGTSLVYPDLVLQSQERGHRLQAVVEVETGESVNHLEALAEWARFAELRVPFHLYVPAGMVDVARRLCEDNRIHVSEIWSFHSIGDQVRFTLVHRSREPLSSSRTVRGRRAQASSRKEAPRAKARQPRRTKGAKKTARPARRK
;
A
#
# COMPACT_ATOMS: atom_id res chain seq x y z
N MET A 1 -7.11 14.62 3.59
CA MET A 1 -7.99 15.69 3.08
C MET A 1 -9.29 14.98 2.82
N SER A 2 -10.24 15.14 3.74
CA SER A 2 -11.41 14.26 3.86
C SER A 2 -12.45 14.58 2.76
N PRO A 3 -12.88 13.60 1.95
CA PRO A 3 -13.79 13.81 0.81
C PRO A 3 -15.28 13.96 1.13
N ILE A 4 -15.70 14.06 2.39
CA ILE A 4 -16.99 14.68 2.76
C ILE A 4 -16.74 15.93 3.60
N LEU A 5 -17.16 17.09 3.08
CA LEU A 5 -16.95 18.39 3.73
C LEU A 5 -17.86 18.61 4.96
N VAL A 6 -19.08 18.04 4.96
CA VAL A 6 -19.96 17.92 6.14
C VAL A 6 -20.82 16.67 5.96
N ARG A 7 -20.56 15.60 6.74
CA ARG A 7 -21.44 14.43 6.78
C ARG A 7 -22.66 14.76 7.65
N PRO A 8 -23.91 14.37 7.29
CA PRO A 8 -25.07 14.61 8.12
C PRO A 8 -24.88 14.04 9.53
N VAL A 9 -25.30 14.77 10.57
CA VAL A 9 -25.09 14.39 11.98
C VAL A 9 -25.55 12.96 12.27
N ARG A 10 -26.68 12.53 11.67
CA ARG A 10 -27.19 11.15 11.79
C ARG A 10 -26.20 10.11 11.26
N GLU A 11 -25.63 10.33 10.08
CA GLU A 11 -24.65 9.41 9.50
C GLU A 11 -23.35 9.42 10.31
N GLN A 12 -22.87 10.59 10.78
CA GLN A 12 -21.68 10.64 11.63
C GLN A 12 -21.87 9.90 12.97
N LEU A 13 -23.07 9.96 13.57
CA LEU A 13 -23.39 9.20 14.76
C LEU A 13 -23.45 7.68 14.49
N GLU A 14 -23.93 7.25 13.32
CA GLU A 14 -23.90 5.83 12.92
C GLU A 14 -22.47 5.34 12.67
N HIS A 15 -21.66 6.11 11.94
CA HIS A 15 -20.23 5.89 11.70
C HIS A 15 -19.46 5.69 13.01
N ASP A 16 -19.48 6.69 13.89
CA ASP A 16 -18.85 6.67 15.21
C ASP A 16 -19.30 5.48 16.06
N ARG A 17 -20.59 5.12 16.00
CA ARG A 17 -21.15 3.96 16.72
C ARG A 17 -20.57 2.66 16.18
N VAL A 18 -20.48 2.50 14.87
CA VAL A 18 -19.88 1.30 14.23
C VAL A 18 -18.39 1.20 14.59
N ILE A 19 -17.63 2.29 14.53
CA ILE A 19 -16.20 2.33 14.93
C ILE A 19 -16.02 1.85 16.37
N ARG A 20 -16.78 2.40 17.33
CA ARG A 20 -16.68 2.02 18.75
C ARG A 20 -17.04 0.54 18.98
N LEU A 21 -18.03 0.01 18.26
CA LEU A 21 -18.38 -1.42 18.30
C LEU A 21 -17.28 -2.31 17.71
N LEU A 22 -16.68 -1.90 16.59
CA LEU A 22 -15.55 -2.61 15.96
C LEU A 22 -14.30 -2.59 16.83
N GLN A 23 -14.03 -1.49 17.54
CA GLN A 23 -12.94 -1.41 18.51
C GLN A 23 -13.15 -2.40 19.65
N ALA A 24 -14.32 -2.40 20.28
CA ALA A 24 -14.67 -3.32 21.37
C ALA A 24 -14.58 -4.80 20.95
N LYS A 25 -15.01 -5.11 19.73
CA LYS A 25 -14.87 -6.45 19.11
C LYS A 25 -13.40 -6.83 18.87
N SER A 26 -12.58 -5.87 18.41
CA SER A 26 -11.19 -6.11 18.00
C SER A 26 -10.20 -6.21 19.16
N ARG A 27 -10.46 -5.53 20.29
CA ARG A 27 -9.64 -5.58 21.52
C ARG A 27 -9.42 -7.00 22.09
N ARG A 28 -10.21 -7.99 21.67
CA ARG A 28 -10.03 -9.41 22.02
C ARG A 28 -8.83 -10.09 21.34
N ARG A 29 -8.27 -9.49 20.27
CA ARG A 29 -7.18 -10.07 19.47
C ARG A 29 -6.08 -9.08 19.07
N TYR A 30 -6.39 -7.79 19.10
CA TYR A 30 -5.52 -6.71 18.65
C TYR A 30 -5.46 -5.61 19.69
N GLU A 31 -4.43 -4.80 19.65
CA GLU A 31 -4.49 -3.43 20.16
C GLU A 31 -5.16 -2.57 19.08
N ALA A 32 -6.20 -1.82 19.45
CA ALA A 32 -7.10 -1.18 18.49
C ALA A 32 -7.19 0.33 18.76
N GLY A 33 -6.40 1.10 18.02
CA GLY A 33 -6.54 2.56 17.91
C GLY A 33 -7.72 2.93 17.03
N ILE A 34 -8.35 4.08 17.28
CA ILE A 34 -9.49 4.58 16.51
C ILE A 34 -9.39 6.08 16.23
N ASN A 35 -10.11 6.54 15.19
CA ASN A 35 -10.17 7.92 14.72
C ASN A 35 -11.64 8.38 14.49
N PRO A 36 -12.51 8.40 15.52
CA PRO A 36 -13.91 8.80 15.37
C PRO A 36 -14.02 10.29 14.98
N GLY A 37 -15.14 10.70 14.36
CA GLY A 37 -15.44 12.12 14.10
C GLY A 37 -14.42 12.91 13.26
N GLY A 38 -13.46 12.25 12.58
CA GLY A 38 -12.35 12.91 11.88
C GLY A 38 -11.13 13.22 12.76
N GLU A 39 -11.05 12.64 13.96
CA GLU A 39 -9.85 12.66 14.81
C GLU A 39 -8.64 12.03 14.08
N GLN A 40 -7.43 12.49 14.41
CA GLN A 40 -6.18 12.03 13.77
C GLN A 40 -5.17 11.55 14.82
N ILE A 41 -5.63 10.63 15.68
CA ILE A 41 -4.88 10.11 16.84
C ILE A 41 -4.04 8.89 16.44
N ALA A 42 -4.67 7.93 15.76
CA ALA A 42 -4.04 6.68 15.33
C ALA A 42 -3.58 6.77 13.87
N GLY A 43 -2.38 7.32 13.65
CA GLY A 43 -1.79 7.43 12.31
C GLY A 43 -1.05 6.17 11.85
N VAL A 44 -1.13 5.86 10.56
CA VAL A 44 -0.43 4.76 9.88
C VAL A 44 0.47 5.31 8.77
N GLY A 45 1.71 4.81 8.71
CA GLY A 45 2.70 5.26 7.73
C GLY A 45 3.71 6.25 8.32
N ARG A 46 4.39 7.02 7.44
CA ARG A 46 5.40 8.03 7.82
C ARG A 46 5.43 9.15 6.78
N GLY A 47 5.70 10.38 7.22
CA GLY A 47 5.89 11.52 6.32
C GLY A 47 4.67 11.77 5.43
N THR A 48 4.89 11.91 4.13
CA THR A 48 3.83 12.14 3.13
C THR A 48 2.89 10.95 2.90
N SER A 49 3.24 9.76 3.38
CA SER A 49 2.39 8.56 3.36
C SER A 49 1.69 8.30 4.70
N LEU A 50 1.59 9.31 5.57
CA LEU A 50 0.82 9.24 6.81
C LEU A 50 -0.68 9.35 6.49
N VAL A 51 -1.45 8.36 6.93
CA VAL A 51 -2.90 8.25 6.74
C VAL A 51 -3.57 7.86 8.06
N TYR A 52 -4.87 8.13 8.19
CA TYR A 52 -5.62 7.99 9.45
C TYR A 52 -6.90 7.19 9.20
N PRO A 53 -6.82 5.86 9.05
CA PRO A 53 -8.01 5.02 8.88
C PRO A 53 -8.83 4.98 10.18
N ASP A 54 -10.12 4.69 10.09
CA ASP A 54 -11.04 4.66 11.24
C ASP A 54 -10.58 3.76 12.38
N LEU A 55 -10.01 2.58 12.07
CA LEU A 55 -9.35 1.73 13.04
C LEU A 55 -7.97 1.23 12.58
N VAL A 56 -7.03 1.27 13.52
CA VAL A 56 -5.67 0.75 13.37
C VAL A 56 -5.53 -0.48 14.27
N LEU A 57 -5.34 -1.66 13.66
CA LEU A 57 -5.20 -2.93 14.40
C LEU A 57 -3.73 -3.33 14.48
N GLN A 58 -3.18 -3.34 15.69
CA GLN A 58 -1.80 -3.70 16.00
C GLN A 58 -1.71 -5.01 16.79
N SER A 59 -0.54 -5.65 16.76
CA SER A 59 -0.25 -6.81 17.60
C SER A 59 -0.25 -6.41 19.08
N GLN A 60 -0.86 -7.23 19.94
CA GLN A 60 -0.74 -7.08 21.41
C GLN A 60 0.64 -7.51 21.94
N GLU A 61 1.45 -8.13 21.09
CA GLU A 61 2.84 -8.51 21.39
C GLU A 61 3.79 -7.30 21.37
N ARG A 62 4.96 -7.45 22.01
CA ARG A 62 5.99 -6.40 22.05
C ARG A 62 6.36 -5.92 20.64
N GLY A 63 6.21 -4.61 20.42
CA GLY A 63 6.57 -3.94 19.17
C GLY A 63 5.39 -3.43 18.34
N HIS A 64 4.14 -3.61 18.79
CA HIS A 64 2.93 -2.95 18.24
C HIS A 64 2.82 -3.02 16.71
N ARG A 65 3.24 -4.15 16.12
CA ARG A 65 3.30 -4.31 14.66
C ARG A 65 1.91 -4.16 14.07
N LEU A 66 1.75 -3.28 13.08
CA LEU A 66 0.50 -3.15 12.32
C LEU A 66 0.10 -4.51 11.71
N GLN A 67 -1.12 -4.96 12.01
CA GLN A 67 -1.69 -6.22 11.55
C GLN A 67 -2.80 -6.02 10.52
N ALA A 68 -3.56 -4.92 10.59
CA ALA A 68 -4.57 -4.52 9.61
C ALA A 68 -4.98 -3.06 9.81
N VAL A 69 -5.63 -2.49 8.79
CA VAL A 69 -6.39 -1.23 8.88
C VAL A 69 -7.85 -1.49 8.52
N VAL A 70 -8.76 -0.69 9.09
CA VAL A 70 -10.20 -0.80 8.86
C VAL A 70 -10.76 0.58 8.58
N GLU A 71 -11.60 0.66 7.56
CA GLU A 71 -12.39 1.85 7.23
C GLU A 71 -13.89 1.54 7.30
N VAL A 72 -14.69 2.50 7.75
CA VAL A 72 -16.14 2.38 7.96
C VAL A 72 -16.87 3.42 7.11
N GLU A 73 -17.76 2.95 6.25
CA GLU A 73 -18.55 3.81 5.37
C GLU A 73 -19.99 3.97 5.83
N THR A 74 -20.60 5.09 5.46
CA THR A 74 -22.04 5.35 5.59
C THR A 74 -22.71 5.39 4.22
N GLY A 75 -24.01 5.69 4.16
CA GLY A 75 -24.75 5.67 2.89
C GLY A 75 -24.19 6.67 1.88
N GLU A 76 -23.85 7.88 2.34
CA GLU A 76 -23.35 8.96 1.47
C GLU A 76 -21.83 8.87 1.19
N SER A 77 -21.05 8.18 2.04
CA SER A 77 -19.59 8.07 1.87
C SER A 77 -19.14 6.89 0.99
N VAL A 78 -20.01 5.91 0.68
CA VAL A 78 -19.75 4.95 -0.42
C VAL A 78 -19.87 5.66 -1.78
N ASN A 79 -18.80 6.37 -2.17
CA ASN A 79 -18.75 7.13 -3.41
C ASN A 79 -17.34 7.11 -4.08
N HIS A 80 -17.24 7.65 -5.28
CA HIS A 80 -16.03 7.60 -6.11
C HIS A 80 -14.89 8.50 -5.59
N LEU A 81 -15.19 9.60 -4.92
CA LEU A 81 -14.18 10.51 -4.35
C LEU A 81 -13.50 9.85 -3.15
N GLU A 82 -14.27 9.26 -2.24
CA GLU A 82 -13.78 8.49 -1.10
C GLU A 82 -12.92 7.29 -1.53
N ALA A 83 -13.41 6.53 -2.52
CA ALA A 83 -12.67 5.40 -3.08
C ALA A 83 -11.27 5.79 -3.61
N LEU A 84 -11.15 6.91 -4.32
CA LEU A 84 -9.87 7.37 -4.87
C LEU A 84 -8.99 8.12 -3.87
N ALA A 85 -9.58 8.87 -2.95
CA ALA A 85 -8.84 9.71 -2.02
C ALA A 85 -8.35 8.94 -0.78
N GLU A 86 -9.14 7.99 -0.28
CA GLU A 86 -8.90 7.30 0.99
C GLU A 86 -8.65 5.80 0.77
N TRP A 87 -9.60 5.05 0.18
CA TRP A 87 -9.48 3.59 0.05
C TRP A 87 -8.28 3.15 -0.79
N ALA A 88 -8.00 3.87 -1.88
CA ALA A 88 -6.82 3.62 -2.70
C ALA A 88 -5.52 3.74 -1.89
N ARG A 89 -5.42 4.72 -0.98
CA ARG A 89 -4.25 4.89 -0.09
C ARG A 89 -4.16 3.78 0.94
N PHE A 90 -5.28 3.34 1.50
CA PHE A 90 -5.31 2.22 2.43
C PHE A 90 -4.93 0.89 1.75
N ALA A 91 -5.34 0.67 0.50
CA ALA A 91 -4.96 -0.50 -0.29
C ALA A 91 -3.46 -0.53 -0.69
N GLU A 92 -2.78 0.62 -0.72
CA GLU A 92 -1.31 0.68 -0.90
C GLU A 92 -0.52 0.29 0.36
N LEU A 93 -1.16 0.28 1.54
CA LEU A 93 -0.54 -0.20 2.76
C LEU A 93 -0.28 -1.71 2.65
N ARG A 94 0.92 -2.15 3.04
CA ARG A 94 1.32 -3.57 2.97
C ARG A 94 0.74 -4.42 4.12
N VAL A 95 -0.50 -4.13 4.52
CA VAL A 95 -1.25 -4.84 5.55
C VAL A 95 -2.69 -5.04 5.07
N PRO A 96 -3.42 -6.05 5.59
CA PRO A 96 -4.83 -6.24 5.29
C PRO A 96 -5.65 -4.96 5.48
N PHE A 97 -6.39 -4.60 4.44
CA PHE A 97 -7.36 -3.51 4.45
C PHE A 97 -8.77 -4.11 4.51
N HIS A 98 -9.54 -3.76 5.53
CA HIS A 98 -10.92 -4.20 5.69
C HIS A 98 -11.87 -3.02 5.53
N LEU A 99 -12.84 -3.13 4.62
CA LEU A 99 -13.85 -2.10 4.37
C LEU A 99 -15.19 -2.55 4.97
N TYR A 100 -15.79 -1.72 5.83
CA TYR A 100 -17.10 -1.96 6.42
C TYR A 100 -18.12 -1.01 5.80
N VAL A 101 -19.15 -1.54 5.15
CA VAL A 101 -20.14 -0.73 4.42
C VAL A 101 -21.58 -1.06 4.85
N PRO A 102 -22.55 -0.15 4.69
CA PRO A 102 -23.95 -0.47 4.92
C PRO A 102 -24.42 -1.59 3.99
N ALA A 103 -25.29 -2.49 4.47
CA ALA A 103 -25.73 -3.66 3.70
C ALA A 103 -26.33 -3.33 2.31
N GLY A 104 -26.96 -2.17 2.15
CA GLY A 104 -27.50 -1.71 0.84
C GLY A 104 -26.45 -1.17 -0.14
N MET A 105 -25.22 -0.90 0.32
CA MET A 105 -24.14 -0.29 -0.49
C MET A 105 -23.03 -1.28 -0.88
N VAL A 106 -23.17 -2.56 -0.53
CA VAL A 106 -22.13 -3.59 -0.77
C VAL A 106 -21.79 -3.73 -2.25
N ASP A 107 -22.79 -3.80 -3.13
CA ASP A 107 -22.57 -3.97 -4.57
C ASP A 107 -21.95 -2.71 -5.19
N VAL A 108 -22.28 -1.53 -4.67
CA VAL A 108 -21.69 -0.25 -5.08
C VAL A 108 -20.22 -0.19 -4.67
N ALA A 109 -19.91 -0.50 -3.41
CA ALA A 109 -18.54 -0.54 -2.91
C ALA A 109 -17.67 -1.55 -3.67
N ARG A 110 -18.20 -2.75 -3.95
CA ARG A 110 -17.50 -3.76 -4.76
C ARG A 110 -17.17 -3.26 -6.17
N ARG A 111 -18.14 -2.66 -6.87
CA ARG A 111 -17.91 -2.07 -8.20
C ARG A 111 -16.87 -0.95 -8.15
N LEU A 112 -16.97 -0.05 -7.17
CA LEU A 112 -15.97 1.00 -6.97
C LEU A 112 -14.56 0.45 -6.72
N CYS A 113 -14.42 -0.64 -5.97
CA CYS A 113 -13.12 -1.30 -5.79
C CYS A 113 -12.61 -1.97 -7.08
N GLU A 114 -13.49 -2.65 -7.82
CA GLU A 114 -13.16 -3.34 -9.07
C GLU A 114 -12.76 -2.34 -10.18
N ASP A 115 -13.58 -1.30 -10.41
CA ASP A 115 -13.37 -0.26 -11.42
C ASP A 115 -12.07 0.55 -11.19
N ASN A 116 -11.80 0.92 -9.94
CA ASN A 116 -10.62 1.68 -9.55
C ASN A 116 -9.40 0.80 -9.20
N ARG A 117 -9.53 -0.54 -9.27
CA ARG A 117 -8.48 -1.52 -8.95
C ARG A 117 -7.95 -1.42 -7.51
N ILE A 118 -8.81 -1.07 -6.57
CA ILE A 118 -8.50 -0.93 -5.15
C ILE A 118 -8.51 -2.32 -4.51
N HIS A 119 -7.35 -2.76 -3.99
CA HIS A 119 -7.23 -4.08 -3.37
C HIS A 119 -7.71 -4.05 -1.90
N VAL A 120 -8.94 -4.53 -1.67
CA VAL A 120 -9.51 -4.73 -0.33
C VAL A 120 -9.36 -6.20 0.08
N SER A 121 -8.88 -6.45 1.30
CA SER A 121 -8.69 -7.82 1.82
C SER A 121 -10.00 -8.44 2.30
N GLU A 122 -10.85 -7.68 2.98
CA GLU A 122 -12.19 -8.12 3.39
C GLU A 122 -13.20 -6.98 3.24
N ILE A 123 -14.37 -7.26 2.66
CA ILE A 123 -15.53 -6.35 2.69
C ILE A 123 -16.58 -6.97 3.61
N TRP A 124 -16.89 -6.23 4.66
CA TRP A 124 -17.92 -6.56 5.63
C TRP A 124 -19.13 -5.66 5.39
N SER A 125 -20.33 -6.25 5.37
CA SER A 125 -21.55 -5.46 5.48
C SER A 125 -21.93 -5.29 6.95
N PHE A 126 -22.51 -4.13 7.28
CA PHE A 126 -23.20 -3.94 8.54
C PHE A 126 -24.67 -3.56 8.33
N HIS A 127 -25.50 -3.94 9.29
CA HIS A 127 -26.92 -3.60 9.31
C HIS A 127 -27.37 -3.28 10.74
N SER A 128 -27.91 -2.07 10.91
CA SER A 128 -28.44 -1.54 12.17
C SER A 128 -29.91 -1.95 12.34
N ILE A 129 -30.18 -2.90 13.22
CA ILE A 129 -31.54 -3.31 13.64
C ILE A 129 -31.78 -2.74 15.04
N GLY A 130 -32.34 -1.53 15.10
CA GLY A 130 -32.46 -0.76 16.35
C GLY A 130 -31.11 -0.62 17.04
N ASP A 131 -31.04 -1.03 18.30
CA ASP A 131 -29.83 -0.91 19.13
C ASP A 131 -28.74 -1.95 18.82
N GLN A 132 -28.99 -2.91 17.94
CA GLN A 132 -27.98 -3.90 17.52
C GLN A 132 -27.42 -3.60 16.12
N VAL A 133 -26.10 -3.70 15.97
CA VAL A 133 -25.42 -3.73 14.66
C VAL A 133 -24.95 -5.16 14.40
N ARG A 134 -25.35 -5.73 13.27
CA ARG A 134 -24.90 -7.05 12.81
C ARG A 134 -23.86 -6.88 11.72
N PHE A 135 -22.78 -7.66 11.79
CA PHE A 135 -21.67 -7.64 10.83
C PHE A 135 -21.58 -8.96 10.08
N THR A 136 -21.57 -8.90 8.74
CA THR A 136 -21.51 -10.08 7.86
C THR A 136 -20.33 -9.94 6.90
N LEU A 137 -19.47 -10.95 6.80
CA LEU A 137 -18.40 -10.97 5.80
C LEU A 137 -19.01 -11.27 4.42
N VAL A 138 -18.86 -10.37 3.45
CA VAL A 138 -19.43 -10.53 2.10
C VAL A 138 -18.35 -10.81 1.04
N HIS A 139 -17.16 -10.22 1.21
CA HIS A 139 -16.00 -10.50 0.36
C HIS A 139 -14.77 -10.77 1.22
N ARG A 140 -13.96 -11.74 0.80
CA ARG A 140 -12.61 -11.98 1.33
C ARG A 140 -11.69 -12.32 0.17
N SER A 141 -10.68 -11.50 -0.06
CA SER A 141 -9.65 -11.83 -1.04
C SER A 141 -8.83 -13.02 -0.52
N ARG A 142 -8.57 -13.99 -1.40
CA ARG A 142 -7.77 -15.19 -1.07
C ARG A 142 -6.28 -14.99 -1.34
N GLU A 143 -5.90 -13.86 -1.91
CA GLU A 143 -4.51 -13.56 -2.23
C GLU A 143 -3.80 -13.13 -0.94
N PRO A 144 -2.83 -13.92 -0.43
CA PRO A 144 -2.02 -13.44 0.68
C PRO A 144 -1.24 -12.21 0.20
N LEU A 145 -1.14 -11.18 1.05
CA LEU A 145 -0.30 -10.02 0.80
C LEU A 145 1.18 -10.44 0.78
N SER A 146 1.60 -10.98 -0.35
CA SER A 146 2.92 -11.56 -0.55
C SER A 146 3.96 -10.47 -0.39
N SER A 147 4.81 -10.63 0.62
CA SER A 147 5.93 -9.76 0.92
C SER A 147 7.09 -9.87 -0.08
N SER A 148 6.79 -10.04 -1.38
CA SER A 148 7.77 -9.93 -2.47
C SER A 148 7.17 -9.56 -3.84
N ARG A 149 6.68 -8.32 -3.98
CA ARG A 149 6.87 -7.60 -5.26
C ARG A 149 8.33 -7.15 -5.39
N THR A 150 9.25 -8.13 -5.36
CA THR A 150 10.61 -7.95 -5.85
C THR A 150 10.46 -7.53 -7.29
N VAL A 151 10.91 -6.31 -7.63
CA VAL A 151 10.95 -5.86 -9.01
C VAL A 151 11.76 -6.89 -9.79
N ARG A 152 11.06 -7.70 -10.59
CA ARG A 152 11.69 -8.74 -11.41
C ARG A 152 12.42 -7.98 -12.50
N GLY A 153 13.67 -7.61 -12.19
CA GLY A 153 14.49 -6.73 -13.00
C GLY A 153 14.42 -7.22 -14.44
N ARG A 154 14.04 -6.32 -15.34
CA ARG A 154 13.91 -6.57 -16.78
C ARG A 154 15.31 -6.83 -17.33
N ARG A 155 15.83 -8.03 -17.07
CA ARG A 155 17.18 -8.47 -17.35
C ARG A 155 17.34 -8.44 -18.86
N ALA A 156 17.95 -7.37 -19.35
CA ALA A 156 18.25 -7.22 -20.77
C ALA A 156 18.93 -8.48 -21.27
N GLN A 157 18.44 -9.01 -22.40
CA GLN A 157 19.02 -10.17 -23.05
C GLN A 157 20.40 -9.79 -23.58
N ALA A 158 21.43 -10.01 -22.77
CA ALA A 158 22.81 -10.01 -23.23
C ALA A 158 22.97 -11.21 -24.18
N SER A 159 22.94 -10.94 -25.49
CA SER A 159 23.11 -11.94 -26.53
C SER A 159 24.52 -12.52 -26.48
N SER A 160 24.63 -13.78 -26.07
CA SER A 160 25.88 -14.52 -25.98
C SER A 160 26.43 -14.88 -27.36
N ARG A 161 27.29 -14.02 -27.92
CA ARG A 161 28.04 -14.34 -29.14
C ARG A 161 29.15 -15.34 -28.78
N LYS A 162 28.94 -16.62 -29.08
CA LYS A 162 29.91 -17.70 -28.85
C LYS A 162 31.22 -17.47 -29.60
N GLU A 163 32.32 -17.84 -28.95
CA GLU A 163 33.70 -17.85 -29.46
C GLU A 163 34.11 -19.28 -29.87
N ALA A 164 34.83 -19.43 -31.01
CA ALA A 164 35.72 -20.55 -31.37
C ALA A 164 36.40 -20.26 -32.75
N PRO A 165 37.51 -20.92 -33.15
CA PRO A 165 38.81 -20.86 -32.49
C PRO A 165 40.03 -20.72 -33.45
N ARG A 166 41.13 -20.16 -32.91
CA ARG A 166 42.58 -20.42 -33.20
C ARG A 166 43.08 -20.88 -34.60
N ALA A 167 44.01 -20.10 -35.18
CA ALA A 167 45.02 -20.56 -36.16
C ALA A 167 46.41 -19.89 -35.93
N LYS A 168 47.47 -20.37 -36.58
CA LYS A 168 48.88 -20.26 -36.13
C LYS A 168 49.74 -19.15 -36.77
N ALA A 169 50.58 -18.52 -35.93
CA ALA A 169 52.01 -18.16 -36.10
C ALA A 169 52.56 -17.45 -37.37
N ARG A 170 53.24 -16.30 -37.17
CA ARG A 170 54.70 -16.11 -37.46
C ARG A 170 55.22 -14.72 -37.05
N GLN A 171 56.42 -14.67 -36.44
CA GLN A 171 57.33 -13.50 -36.46
C GLN A 171 58.23 -13.60 -37.72
N PRO A 172 58.72 -12.50 -38.33
CA PRO A 172 59.89 -11.72 -37.83
C PRO A 172 59.67 -10.18 -38.02
N ARG A 173 60.62 -9.23 -37.89
CA ARG A 173 62.08 -9.20 -37.58
C ARG A 173 62.41 -7.90 -36.79
N ARG A 174 63.69 -7.52 -36.63
CA ARG A 174 64.16 -6.22 -36.06
C ARG A 174 64.85 -5.37 -37.13
N THR A 175 64.76 -4.04 -37.04
CA THR A 175 65.80 -3.10 -37.52
C THR A 175 65.83 -1.81 -36.67
N LYS A 176 66.94 -1.06 -36.72
CA LYS A 176 67.33 0.00 -35.77
C LYS A 176 67.34 1.41 -36.40
N GLY A 177 67.17 2.43 -35.56
CA GLY A 177 67.61 3.83 -35.73
C GLY A 177 67.09 4.65 -34.53
N ALA A 178 67.87 5.13 -33.56
CA ALA A 178 68.94 6.14 -33.58
C ALA A 178 68.44 7.56 -33.97
N LYS A 179 68.80 8.68 -33.30
CA LYS A 179 69.35 8.98 -31.95
C LYS A 179 69.39 10.53 -31.78
N LYS A 180 69.24 11.08 -30.56
CA LYS A 180 69.53 12.51 -30.16
C LYS A 180 68.60 13.58 -30.82
N THR A 181 68.45 14.83 -30.36
CA THR A 181 68.94 15.70 -29.24
C THR A 181 67.72 16.48 -28.68
N ALA A 182 67.47 16.73 -27.38
CA ALA A 182 68.26 17.30 -26.27
C ALA A 182 68.33 18.85 -26.18
N ARG A 183 67.45 19.42 -25.30
CA ARG A 183 67.61 20.67 -24.50
C ARG A 183 67.64 22.05 -25.22
N PRO A 184 67.55 23.20 -24.50
CA PRO A 184 67.11 23.45 -23.10
C PRO A 184 66.16 24.66 -22.87
N ALA A 185 65.50 24.70 -21.69
CA ALA A 185 65.31 25.81 -20.70
C ALA A 185 65.02 27.29 -21.15
N ARG A 186 64.52 28.24 -20.34
CA ARG A 186 64.45 28.38 -18.86
C ARG A 186 63.57 29.59 -18.48
N ARG A 187 62.91 29.56 -17.31
CA ARG A 187 62.46 30.73 -16.50
C ARG A 187 61.39 31.64 -17.17
N LYS A 188 60.66 32.47 -16.42
CA LYS A 188 60.88 32.97 -15.05
C LYS A 188 59.59 33.03 -14.25
#